data_AF-A0A660LZY5-F1
#
_entry.id   AF-A0A660LZY5-F1
#
_cell.length_a   1.000
_cell.length_b   1.000
_cell.length_c   1.000
_cell.angle_alpha   90.00
_cell.angle_beta   90.00
_cell.angle_gamma   90.00
#
_symmetry.space_group_name_H-M   'P 1'
#
loop_
_entity.id
_entity.type
_entity.pdbx_description
1 polymer ?
#
loop_
_entity_poly.entity_id
_entity_poly.type
_entity_poly.pdbx_seq_one_letter_code
_entity_poly.pdbx_strand_id
1 'polypeptide(L)'
;MARDTELDRLKAAQDLAFQRKQRAYETMQAAWQHRSSARDEMNRAFEAKQRAHEVQEASWQNYQQVKRANGPRIDQLNRQQEAAYQNMRRAFDNASMAYDRRDGAAARSHADDGHAFKAEAQRCVEERRRLVAEIRAARDCHAGPKVDFQRAKADFTAAKQRFDQAKAEHERVKDEFQRAKREFDAARQAFKARLEKVRAERNRRREDKRAIAERAGVPSQYLDDLWVSRDSNGNTNIYFGGVGKPNGPGHGHYVIDRNGRVTYRRNPNESHGSQNFTSSKREQRDGAASLYVRRARTGRSLRGVNEHGGVFYDRRDYTEGEGTKLHVTEYYDGSHVSWDATPSGDVDIHWTDHSVNPGDPVRHVPPPDARFGGKE
;
A
#
# COMPACT_ATOMS: atom_id res chain seq x y z
N MET A 1 25.19 -2.06 -13.33
CA MET A 1 24.14 -3.07 -13.57
C MET A 1 22.89 -2.33 -13.99
N ALA A 2 22.24 -2.69 -15.10
CA ALA A 2 21.00 -2.04 -15.49
C ALA A 2 19.90 -2.44 -14.50
N ARG A 3 19.35 -1.44 -13.81
CA ARG A 3 18.23 -1.59 -12.86
C ARG A 3 16.98 -2.00 -13.65
N ASP A 4 16.27 -3.04 -13.20
CA ASP A 4 15.04 -3.46 -13.89
C ASP A 4 13.87 -2.57 -13.44
N THR A 5 13.54 -1.57 -14.25
CA THR A 5 12.53 -0.56 -13.92
C THR A 5 11.14 -1.14 -13.73
N GLU A 6 10.78 -2.20 -14.47
CA GLU A 6 9.48 -2.87 -14.30
C GLU A 6 9.42 -3.67 -13.00
N LEU A 7 10.53 -4.32 -12.59
CA LEU A 7 10.60 -4.99 -11.29
C LEU A 7 10.42 -4.00 -10.14
N ASP A 8 11.06 -2.82 -10.21
CA ASP A 8 10.89 -1.75 -9.22
C ASP A 8 9.43 -1.24 -9.19
N ARG A 9 8.81 -1.05 -10.37
CA ARG A 9 7.39 -0.66 -10.50
C ARG A 9 6.44 -1.69 -9.89
N LEU A 10 6.65 -2.98 -10.17
CA LEU A 10 5.85 -4.07 -9.63
C LEU A 10 6.03 -4.22 -8.13
N LYS A 11 7.23 -3.95 -7.60
CA LYS A 11 7.48 -3.92 -6.16
C LYS A 11 6.67 -2.83 -5.48
N ALA A 12 6.71 -1.60 -6.02
CA ALA A 12 5.91 -0.49 -5.51
C ALA A 12 4.40 -0.79 -5.57
N ALA A 13 3.92 -1.39 -6.66
CA ALA A 13 2.52 -1.80 -6.81
C ALA A 13 2.11 -2.87 -5.77
N GLN A 14 2.98 -3.86 -5.51
CA GLN A 14 2.78 -4.87 -4.47
C GLN A 14 2.65 -4.23 -3.08
N ASP A 15 3.54 -3.30 -2.75
CA ASP A 15 3.57 -2.66 -1.43
C ASP A 15 2.34 -1.77 -1.22
N LEU A 16 1.91 -1.03 -2.26
CA LEU A 16 0.67 -0.26 -2.23
C LEU A 16 -0.57 -1.16 -2.06
N ALA A 17 -0.64 -2.28 -2.80
CA ALA A 17 -1.73 -3.24 -2.67
C ALA A 17 -1.77 -3.87 -1.26
N PHE A 18 -0.60 -4.13 -0.67
CA PHE A 18 -0.50 -4.60 0.71
C PHE A 18 -1.06 -3.59 1.72
N GLN A 19 -0.71 -2.30 1.59
CA GLN A 19 -1.25 -1.23 2.43
C GLN A 19 -2.77 -1.11 2.29
N ARG A 20 -3.30 -1.18 1.07
CA ARG A 20 -4.76 -1.16 0.82
C ARG A 20 -5.45 -2.36 1.48
N LYS A 21 -4.89 -3.56 1.35
CA LYS A 21 -5.40 -4.76 2.01
C LYS A 21 -5.43 -4.61 3.52
N GLN A 22 -4.37 -4.03 4.12
CA GLN A 22 -4.28 -3.81 5.56
C GLN A 22 -5.35 -2.83 6.06
N ARG A 23 -5.52 -1.69 5.37
CA ARG A 23 -6.57 -0.71 5.70
C ARG A 23 -7.98 -1.28 5.55
N ALA A 24 -8.22 -2.06 4.48
CA ALA A 24 -9.51 -2.72 4.28
C ALA A 24 -9.79 -3.76 5.37
N TYR A 25 -8.77 -4.47 5.84
CA TYR A 25 -8.89 -5.39 6.97
C TYR A 25 -9.25 -4.68 8.28
N GLU A 26 -8.57 -3.59 8.60
CA GLU A 26 -8.85 -2.76 9.79
C GLU A 26 -10.28 -2.20 9.74
N THR A 27 -10.71 -1.71 8.58
CA THR A 27 -12.08 -1.21 8.34
C THR A 27 -13.10 -2.34 8.53
N MET A 28 -12.83 -3.53 7.98
CA MET A 28 -13.70 -4.70 8.15
C MET A 28 -13.81 -5.11 9.63
N GLN A 29 -12.70 -5.10 10.38
CA GLN A 29 -12.72 -5.41 11.81
C GLN A 29 -13.54 -4.38 12.60
N ALA A 30 -13.37 -3.08 12.33
CA ALA A 30 -14.15 -2.03 12.98
C ALA A 30 -15.65 -2.20 12.69
N ALA A 31 -16.03 -2.47 11.44
CA ALA A 31 -17.43 -2.74 11.08
C ALA A 31 -17.98 -4.02 11.75
N TRP A 32 -17.14 -5.04 11.94
CA TRP A 32 -17.52 -6.25 12.68
C TRP A 32 -17.79 -5.95 14.15
N GLN A 33 -16.93 -5.17 14.80
CA GLN A 33 -17.12 -4.72 16.19
C GLN A 33 -18.39 -3.90 16.33
N HIS A 34 -18.63 -2.95 15.40
CA HIS A 34 -19.85 -2.16 15.37
C HIS A 34 -21.11 -3.03 15.20
N ARG A 35 -21.09 -4.00 14.28
CA ARG A 35 -22.17 -5.00 14.12
C ARG A 35 -22.41 -5.80 15.40
N SER A 36 -21.34 -6.23 16.09
CA SER A 36 -21.47 -6.97 17.36
C SER A 36 -22.12 -6.11 18.43
N SER A 37 -21.65 -4.88 18.61
CA SER A 37 -22.21 -3.92 19.57
C SER A 37 -23.69 -3.62 19.28
N ALA A 38 -24.05 -3.39 18.02
CA ALA A 38 -25.44 -3.19 17.61
C ALA A 38 -26.33 -4.42 17.88
N ARG A 39 -25.78 -5.64 17.77
CA ARG A 39 -26.50 -6.86 18.16
C ARG A 39 -26.75 -6.90 19.66
N ASP A 40 -25.77 -6.54 20.47
CA ASP A 40 -25.89 -6.54 21.93
C ASP A 40 -26.88 -5.46 22.41
N GLU A 41 -26.93 -4.31 21.74
CA GLU A 41 -27.99 -3.31 21.92
C GLU A 41 -29.38 -3.83 21.55
N MET A 42 -29.51 -4.49 20.39
CA MET A 42 -30.76 -5.09 19.97
C MET A 42 -31.26 -6.14 20.97
N ASN A 43 -30.36 -6.98 21.49
CA ASN A 43 -30.69 -7.98 22.50
C ASN A 43 -31.16 -7.32 23.81
N ARG A 44 -30.46 -6.29 24.29
CA ARG A 44 -30.88 -5.52 25.48
C ARG A 44 -32.26 -4.87 25.28
N ALA A 45 -32.51 -4.30 24.11
CA ALA A 45 -33.82 -3.72 23.77
C ALA A 45 -34.92 -4.79 23.69
N PHE A 46 -34.60 -5.99 23.21
CA PHE A 46 -35.52 -7.12 23.19
C PHE A 46 -35.90 -7.56 24.61
N GLU A 47 -34.92 -7.72 25.50
CA GLU A 47 -35.16 -8.06 26.90
C GLU A 47 -35.97 -6.97 27.62
N ALA A 48 -35.66 -5.69 27.38
CA ALA A 48 -36.43 -4.57 27.93
C ALA A 48 -37.89 -4.59 27.46
N LYS A 49 -38.12 -4.89 26.17
CA LYS A 49 -39.46 -5.09 25.60
C LYS A 49 -40.20 -6.26 26.25
N GLN A 50 -39.52 -7.38 26.53
CA GLN A 50 -40.12 -8.51 27.23
C GLN A 50 -40.54 -8.15 28.65
N ARG A 51 -39.65 -7.51 29.42
CA ARG A 51 -39.98 -7.03 30.77
C ARG A 51 -41.15 -6.04 30.78
N ALA A 52 -41.16 -5.09 29.85
CA ALA A 52 -42.26 -4.13 29.74
C ALA A 52 -43.59 -4.81 29.37
N HIS A 53 -43.55 -5.86 28.54
CA HIS A 53 -44.72 -6.67 28.22
C HIS A 53 -45.26 -7.41 29.46
N GLU A 54 -44.38 -8.02 30.26
CA GLU A 54 -44.78 -8.71 31.50
C GLU A 54 -45.44 -7.75 32.50
N VAL A 55 -44.87 -6.56 32.69
CA VAL A 55 -45.46 -5.53 33.56
C VAL A 55 -46.81 -5.03 33.01
N GLN A 56 -46.90 -4.81 31.70
CA GLN A 56 -48.16 -4.45 31.06
C GLN A 56 -49.22 -5.53 31.28
N GLU A 57 -48.88 -6.79 31.07
CA GLU A 57 -49.81 -7.91 31.21
C GLU A 57 -50.27 -8.09 32.66
N ALA A 58 -49.35 -8.01 33.63
CA ALA A 58 -49.70 -8.05 35.04
C ALA A 58 -50.65 -6.91 35.46
N SER A 59 -50.37 -5.67 35.02
CA SER A 59 -51.24 -4.52 35.31
C SER A 59 -52.61 -4.63 34.62
N TRP A 60 -52.65 -5.19 33.41
CA TRP A 60 -53.90 -5.46 32.69
C TRP A 60 -54.75 -6.51 33.43
N GLN A 61 -54.14 -7.61 33.85
CA GLN A 61 -54.81 -8.67 34.61
C GLN A 61 -55.38 -8.14 35.92
N ASN A 62 -54.64 -7.31 36.65
CA ASN A 62 -55.14 -6.66 37.87
C ASN A 62 -56.35 -5.76 37.57
N TYR A 63 -56.28 -4.90 36.55
CA TYR A 63 -57.44 -4.09 36.14
C TYR A 63 -58.67 -4.94 35.79
N GLN A 64 -58.47 -6.02 35.03
CA GLN A 64 -59.54 -6.96 34.69
C GLN A 64 -60.13 -7.63 35.93
N GLN A 65 -59.29 -8.04 36.88
CA GLN A 65 -59.74 -8.66 38.14
C GLN A 65 -60.61 -7.69 38.95
N VAL A 66 -60.12 -6.47 39.19
CA VAL A 66 -60.88 -5.43 39.94
C VAL A 66 -62.20 -5.14 39.25
N LYS A 67 -62.20 -5.01 37.92
CA LYS A 67 -63.44 -4.78 37.15
C LYS A 67 -64.42 -5.95 37.27
N ARG A 68 -63.94 -7.19 37.20
CA ARG A 68 -64.77 -8.40 37.34
C ARG A 68 -65.34 -8.57 38.75
N ALA A 69 -64.57 -8.24 39.78
CA ALA A 69 -65.02 -8.30 41.17
C ALA A 69 -66.04 -7.20 41.50
N ASN A 70 -65.74 -5.96 41.12
CA ASN A 70 -66.53 -4.80 41.55
C ASN A 70 -67.77 -4.56 40.67
N GLY A 71 -67.75 -4.96 39.39
CA GLY A 71 -68.86 -4.75 38.45
C GLY A 71 -70.21 -5.29 38.95
N PRO A 72 -70.33 -6.60 39.26
CA PRO A 72 -71.57 -7.18 39.77
C PRO A 72 -72.04 -6.56 41.08
N ARG A 73 -71.11 -6.18 41.96
CA ARG A 73 -71.45 -5.51 43.22
C ARG A 73 -72.02 -4.11 43.00
N ILE A 74 -71.47 -3.34 42.05
CA ILE A 74 -72.02 -2.05 41.63
C ILE A 74 -73.46 -2.21 41.10
N ASP A 75 -73.71 -3.23 40.28
CA ASP A 75 -75.05 -3.50 39.76
C ASP A 75 -76.04 -3.90 40.86
N GLN A 76 -75.58 -4.68 41.84
CA GLN A 76 -76.37 -5.01 43.03
C GLN A 76 -76.70 -3.77 43.85
N LEU A 77 -75.71 -2.91 44.12
CA LEU A 77 -75.88 -1.67 44.87
C LEU A 77 -76.85 -0.70 44.18
N ASN A 78 -76.84 -0.65 42.84
CA ASN A 78 -77.82 0.10 42.07
C ASN A 78 -79.25 -0.38 42.33
N ARG A 79 -79.48 -1.70 42.32
CA ARG A 79 -80.79 -2.29 42.61
C ARG A 79 -81.22 -2.05 44.06
N GLN A 80 -80.30 -2.17 45.01
CA GLN A 80 -80.55 -1.92 46.43
C GLN A 80 -80.91 -0.46 46.69
N GLN A 81 -80.17 0.47 46.09
CA GLN A 81 -80.47 1.90 46.17
C GLN A 81 -81.87 2.20 45.63
N GLU A 82 -82.24 1.64 44.49
CA GLU A 82 -83.57 1.85 43.89
C GLU A 82 -84.68 1.29 44.79
N ALA A 83 -84.51 0.08 45.32
CA ALA A 83 -85.47 -0.50 46.25
C ALA A 83 -85.62 0.34 47.53
N ALA A 84 -84.51 0.79 48.12
CA ALA A 84 -84.52 1.67 49.29
C ALA A 84 -85.21 3.00 48.97
N TYR A 85 -84.99 3.58 47.78
CA TYR A 85 -85.67 4.80 47.35
C TYR A 85 -87.19 4.62 47.22
N GLN A 86 -87.64 3.51 46.63
CA GLN A 86 -89.08 3.22 46.52
C GLN A 86 -89.73 2.97 47.89
N ASN A 87 -89.03 2.26 48.79
CA ASN A 87 -89.50 2.03 50.15
C ASN A 87 -89.56 3.34 50.96
N MET A 88 -88.54 4.20 50.82
CA MET A 88 -88.52 5.54 51.41
C MET A 88 -89.74 6.36 50.99
N ARG A 89 -90.07 6.38 49.69
CA ARG A 89 -91.25 7.10 49.18
C ARG A 89 -92.53 6.59 49.84
N ARG A 90 -92.74 5.27 49.83
CA ARG A 90 -93.91 4.64 50.46
C ARG A 90 -94.01 4.93 51.96
N ALA A 91 -92.90 4.92 52.67
CA ALA A 91 -92.85 5.22 54.10
C ALA A 91 -93.28 6.66 54.38
N PHE A 92 -92.78 7.64 53.62
CA PHE A 92 -93.22 9.03 53.77
C PHE A 92 -94.67 9.27 53.33
N ASP A 93 -95.14 8.59 52.29
CA ASP A 93 -96.55 8.65 51.88
C ASP A 93 -97.48 8.09 52.99
N ASN A 94 -97.12 6.94 53.58
CA ASN A 94 -97.85 6.34 54.70
C ASN A 94 -97.81 7.23 55.95
N ALA A 95 -96.67 7.88 56.23
CA ALA A 95 -96.54 8.82 57.34
C ALA A 95 -97.50 10.00 57.16
N SER A 96 -97.59 10.56 55.94
CA SER A 96 -98.54 11.63 55.62
C SER A 96 -100.00 11.17 55.82
N MET A 97 -100.36 9.98 55.32
CA MET A 97 -101.71 9.45 55.49
C MET A 97 -102.09 9.19 56.96
N ALA A 98 -101.15 8.70 57.77
CA ALA A 98 -101.37 8.49 59.20
C ALA A 98 -101.53 9.82 59.95
N TYR A 99 -100.75 10.85 59.55
CA TYR A 99 -100.87 12.20 60.08
C TYR A 99 -102.26 12.79 59.80
N ASP A 100 -102.76 12.65 58.57
CA ASP A 100 -104.10 13.12 58.17
C ASP A 100 -105.22 12.44 58.98
N ARG A 101 -105.02 11.17 59.36
CA ARG A 101 -105.94 10.40 60.23
C ARG A 101 -105.79 10.74 61.71
N ARG A 102 -104.92 11.69 62.07
CA ARG A 102 -104.57 12.07 63.46
C ARG A 102 -103.95 10.92 64.27
N ASP A 103 -103.34 9.93 63.61
CA ASP A 103 -102.54 8.89 64.26
C ASP A 103 -101.06 9.29 64.27
N GLY A 104 -100.70 10.09 65.29
CA GLY A 104 -99.34 10.60 65.43
C GLY A 104 -98.30 9.50 65.70
N ALA A 105 -98.69 8.37 66.28
CA ALA A 105 -97.79 7.26 66.58
C ALA A 105 -97.40 6.52 65.29
N ALA A 106 -98.38 6.17 64.45
CA ALA A 106 -98.12 5.57 63.15
C ALA A 106 -97.39 6.53 62.21
N ALA A 107 -97.75 7.82 62.21
CA ALA A 107 -97.07 8.84 61.40
C ALA A 107 -95.57 8.93 61.74
N ARG A 108 -95.22 8.94 63.03
CA ARG A 108 -93.82 8.95 63.48
C ARG A 108 -93.08 7.67 63.07
N SER A 109 -93.68 6.50 63.32
CA SER A 109 -93.07 5.21 62.94
C SER A 109 -92.74 5.14 61.45
N HIS A 110 -93.68 5.54 60.59
CA HIS A 110 -93.47 5.55 59.14
C HIS A 110 -92.44 6.60 58.69
N ALA A 111 -92.35 7.75 59.37
CA ALA A 111 -91.31 8.73 59.11
C ALA A 111 -89.91 8.20 59.49
N ASP A 112 -89.81 7.48 60.61
CA ASP A 112 -88.57 6.83 61.05
C ASP A 112 -88.12 5.76 60.03
N ASP A 113 -89.04 4.95 59.52
CA ASP A 113 -88.77 4.01 58.42
C ASP A 113 -88.27 4.74 57.16
N GLY A 114 -88.88 5.87 56.79
CA GLY A 114 -88.47 6.69 55.67
C GLY A 114 -87.03 7.22 55.82
N HIS A 115 -86.68 7.67 57.02
CA HIS A 115 -85.31 8.10 57.34
C HIS A 115 -84.31 6.93 57.30
N ALA A 116 -84.71 5.74 57.75
CA ALA A 116 -83.87 4.54 57.68
C ALA A 116 -83.59 4.14 56.22
N PHE A 117 -84.60 4.09 55.36
CA PHE A 117 -84.43 3.80 53.94
C PHE A 117 -83.58 4.86 53.20
N LYS A 118 -83.73 6.13 53.58
CA LYS A 118 -82.85 7.21 53.07
C LYS A 118 -81.39 6.96 53.42
N ALA A 119 -81.10 6.57 54.67
CA ALA A 119 -79.75 6.25 55.11
C ALA A 119 -79.19 5.01 54.39
N GLU A 120 -80.01 3.99 54.16
CA GLU A 120 -79.62 2.80 53.37
C GLU A 120 -79.26 3.17 51.92
N ALA A 121 -80.08 3.98 51.25
CA ALA A 121 -79.80 4.46 49.90
C ALA A 121 -78.50 5.26 49.83
N GLN A 122 -78.21 6.09 50.84
CA GLN A 122 -76.95 6.84 50.95
C GLN A 122 -75.74 5.91 51.08
N ARG A 123 -75.81 4.89 51.96
CA ARG A 123 -74.74 3.88 52.11
C ARG A 123 -74.46 3.16 50.79
N CYS A 124 -75.50 2.80 50.03
CA CYS A 124 -75.34 2.17 48.71
C CYS A 124 -74.56 3.07 47.74
N VAL A 125 -74.86 4.37 47.74
CA VAL A 125 -74.18 5.37 46.89
C VAL A 125 -72.71 5.52 47.28
N GLU A 126 -72.40 5.58 48.57
CA GLU A 126 -71.04 5.69 49.08
C GLU A 126 -70.19 4.48 48.71
N GLU A 127 -70.71 3.26 48.92
CA GLU A 127 -70.03 2.03 48.54
C GLU A 127 -69.81 1.97 47.03
N ARG A 128 -70.82 2.31 46.21
CA ARG A 128 -70.68 2.35 44.75
C ARG A 128 -69.59 3.32 44.31
N ARG A 129 -69.54 4.52 44.91
CA ARG A 129 -68.50 5.53 44.60
C ARG A 129 -67.11 4.98 44.87
N ARG A 130 -66.93 4.29 46.00
CA ARG A 130 -65.67 3.63 46.34
C ARG A 130 -65.29 2.58 45.30
N LEU A 131 -66.18 1.66 44.96
CA LEU A 131 -65.90 0.59 44.00
C LEU A 131 -65.57 1.12 42.59
N VAL A 132 -66.26 2.19 42.15
CA VAL A 132 -65.96 2.88 40.89
C VAL A 132 -64.59 3.54 40.95
N ALA A 133 -64.22 4.15 42.08
CA ALA A 133 -62.90 4.74 42.26
C ALA A 133 -61.79 3.67 42.21
N GLU A 134 -62.00 2.50 42.81
CA GLU A 134 -61.06 1.37 42.74
C GLU A 134 -60.86 0.88 41.29
N ILE A 135 -61.93 0.76 40.49
CA ILE A 135 -61.83 0.41 39.06
C ILE A 135 -61.04 1.47 38.29
N ARG A 136 -61.29 2.76 38.56
CA ARG A 136 -60.58 3.88 37.91
C ARG A 136 -59.09 3.86 38.26
N ALA A 137 -58.76 3.72 39.54
CA ALA A 137 -57.38 3.63 39.99
C ALA A 137 -56.64 2.45 39.33
N ALA A 138 -57.27 1.28 39.25
CA ALA A 138 -56.66 0.11 38.58
C ALA A 138 -56.44 0.36 37.07
N ARG A 139 -57.38 1.04 36.40
CA ARG A 139 -57.23 1.46 34.99
C ARG A 139 -56.07 2.43 34.82
N ASP A 140 -55.97 3.43 35.68
CA ASP A 140 -54.94 4.47 35.62
C ASP A 140 -53.54 3.86 35.88
N CYS A 141 -53.43 2.92 36.82
CA CYS A 141 -52.22 2.13 37.05
C CYS A 141 -51.78 1.32 35.81
N HIS A 142 -52.71 0.89 34.95
CA HIS A 142 -52.38 0.18 33.71
C HIS A 142 -51.96 1.12 32.56
N ALA A 143 -52.36 2.39 32.61
CA ALA A 143 -52.08 3.34 31.52
C ALA A 143 -50.57 3.55 31.30
N GLY A 144 -49.79 3.65 32.38
CA GLY A 144 -48.33 3.78 32.32
C GLY A 144 -47.63 2.58 31.66
N PRO A 145 -47.79 1.36 32.20
CA PRO A 145 -47.22 0.13 31.63
C PRO A 145 -47.55 -0.08 30.15
N LYS A 146 -48.77 0.29 29.72
CA LYS A 146 -49.15 0.23 28.31
C LYS A 146 -48.28 1.14 27.44
N VAL A 147 -48.02 2.37 27.88
CA VAL A 147 -47.15 3.32 27.17
C VAL A 147 -45.70 2.85 27.19
N ASP A 148 -45.21 2.35 28.34
CA ASP A 148 -43.85 1.85 28.48
C ASP A 148 -43.57 0.68 27.54
N PHE A 149 -44.52 -0.25 27.40
CA PHE A 149 -44.40 -1.33 26.40
C PHE A 149 -44.35 -0.81 24.97
N GLN A 150 -45.16 0.20 24.61
CA GLN A 150 -45.09 0.78 23.25
C GLN A 150 -43.74 1.45 22.99
N ARG A 151 -43.17 2.15 23.99
CA ARG A 151 -41.83 2.73 23.90
C ARG A 151 -40.78 1.64 23.71
N ALA A 152 -40.77 0.62 24.56
CA ALA A 152 -39.81 -0.49 24.45
C ALA A 152 -39.92 -1.25 23.13
N LYS A 153 -41.15 -1.37 22.57
CA LYS A 153 -41.37 -1.93 21.23
C LYS A 153 -40.74 -1.06 20.14
N ALA A 154 -40.90 0.26 20.20
CA ALA A 154 -40.29 1.20 19.27
C ALA A 154 -38.75 1.17 19.37
N ASP A 155 -38.22 1.16 20.59
CA ASP A 155 -36.77 1.08 20.85
C ASP A 155 -36.17 -0.20 20.27
N PHE A 156 -36.84 -1.34 20.45
CA PHE A 156 -36.43 -2.61 19.82
C PHE A 156 -36.44 -2.52 18.28
N THR A 157 -37.47 -1.91 17.68
CA THR A 157 -37.51 -1.71 16.23
C THR A 157 -36.36 -0.84 15.74
N ALA A 158 -36.05 0.25 16.45
CA ALA A 158 -34.92 1.12 16.12
C ALA A 158 -33.57 0.39 16.28
N ALA A 159 -33.38 -0.36 17.37
CA ALA A 159 -32.16 -1.14 17.59
C ALA A 159 -31.98 -2.23 16.52
N LYS A 160 -33.06 -2.90 16.12
CA LYS A 160 -33.05 -3.87 15.02
C LYS A 160 -32.63 -3.22 13.70
N GLN A 161 -33.15 -2.04 13.39
CA GLN A 161 -32.77 -1.31 12.18
C GLN A 161 -31.27 -0.96 12.18
N ARG A 162 -30.73 -0.48 13.31
CA ARG A 162 -29.29 -0.21 13.46
C ARG A 162 -28.45 -1.47 13.27
N PHE A 163 -28.87 -2.60 13.84
CA PHE A 163 -28.20 -3.89 13.62
C PHE A 163 -28.22 -4.30 12.15
N ASP A 164 -29.36 -4.19 11.47
CA ASP A 164 -29.48 -4.53 10.05
C ASP A 164 -28.57 -3.65 9.17
N GLN A 165 -28.50 -2.34 9.47
CA GLN A 165 -27.57 -1.41 8.82
C GLN A 165 -26.10 -1.77 9.08
N ALA A 166 -25.72 -2.02 10.34
CA ALA A 166 -24.36 -2.40 10.69
C ALA A 166 -23.95 -3.75 10.05
N LYS A 167 -24.91 -4.69 9.92
CA LYS A 167 -24.70 -5.95 9.21
C LYS A 167 -24.45 -5.72 7.72
N ALA A 168 -25.25 -4.88 7.07
CA ALA A 168 -25.06 -4.55 5.65
C ALA A 168 -23.71 -3.87 5.40
N GLU A 169 -23.33 -2.91 6.25
CA GLU A 169 -22.03 -2.24 6.20
C GLU A 169 -20.88 -3.24 6.35
N HIS A 170 -20.96 -4.13 7.34
CA HIS A 170 -19.96 -5.19 7.56
C HIS A 170 -19.79 -6.07 6.32
N GLU A 171 -20.87 -6.54 5.69
CA GLU A 171 -20.74 -7.36 4.47
C GLU A 171 -20.14 -6.56 3.30
N ARG A 172 -20.49 -5.28 3.15
CA ARG A 172 -19.90 -4.39 2.12
C ARG A 172 -18.38 -4.26 2.30
N VAL A 173 -17.92 -3.92 3.50
CA VAL A 173 -16.48 -3.72 3.74
C VAL A 173 -15.69 -5.06 3.74
N LYS A 174 -16.35 -6.17 4.07
CA LYS A 174 -15.79 -7.50 3.91
C LYS A 174 -15.55 -7.84 2.44
N ASP A 175 -16.48 -7.49 1.56
CA ASP A 175 -16.27 -7.64 0.11
C ASP A 175 -15.14 -6.76 -0.40
N GLU A 176 -15.02 -5.52 0.09
CA GLU A 176 -13.88 -4.63 -0.22
C GLU A 176 -12.54 -5.24 0.24
N PHE A 177 -12.48 -5.81 1.44
CA PHE A 177 -11.30 -6.55 1.91
C PHE A 177 -10.97 -7.74 0.99
N GLN A 178 -11.97 -8.52 0.57
CA GLN A 178 -11.73 -9.64 -0.36
C GLN A 178 -11.20 -9.16 -1.72
N ARG A 179 -11.69 -8.02 -2.23
CA ARG A 179 -11.15 -7.40 -3.45
C ARG A 179 -9.69 -6.97 -3.25
N ALA A 180 -9.40 -6.23 -2.19
CA ALA A 180 -8.04 -5.77 -1.89
C ALA A 180 -7.06 -6.94 -1.66
N LYS A 181 -7.53 -8.05 -1.07
CA LYS A 181 -6.75 -9.28 -0.94
C LYS A 181 -6.41 -9.88 -2.31
N ARG A 182 -7.37 -9.99 -3.21
CA ARG A 182 -7.14 -10.48 -4.58
C ARG A 182 -6.19 -9.59 -5.37
N GLU A 183 -6.31 -8.27 -5.23
CA GLU A 183 -5.37 -7.30 -5.84
C GLU A 183 -3.94 -7.50 -5.33
N PHE A 184 -3.78 -7.65 -4.02
CA PHE A 184 -2.47 -7.94 -3.42
C PHE A 184 -1.88 -9.27 -3.91
N ASP A 185 -2.69 -10.33 -3.96
CA ASP A 185 -2.25 -11.64 -4.45
C ASP A 185 -1.82 -11.57 -5.93
N ALA A 186 -2.57 -10.83 -6.77
CA ALA A 186 -2.20 -10.59 -8.17
C ALA A 186 -0.89 -9.79 -8.29
N ALA A 187 -0.73 -8.70 -7.54
CA ALA A 187 0.49 -7.90 -7.56
C ALA A 187 1.72 -8.70 -7.08
N ARG A 188 1.54 -9.52 -6.03
CA ARG A 188 2.57 -10.45 -5.53
C ARG A 188 2.98 -11.47 -6.60
N GLN A 189 2.01 -12.04 -7.32
CA GLN A 189 2.31 -12.98 -8.41
C GLN A 189 3.05 -12.31 -9.56
N ALA A 190 2.62 -11.12 -9.98
CA ALA A 190 3.28 -10.37 -11.05
C ALA A 190 4.74 -10.02 -10.70
N PHE A 191 4.97 -9.51 -9.48
CA PHE A 191 6.33 -9.23 -8.99
C PHE A 191 7.20 -10.50 -8.98
N LYS A 192 6.69 -11.60 -8.42
CA LYS A 192 7.42 -12.89 -8.40
C LYS A 192 7.75 -13.37 -9.82
N ALA A 193 6.80 -13.29 -10.75
CA ALA A 193 7.01 -13.70 -12.13
C ALA A 193 8.10 -12.85 -12.83
N ARG A 194 8.11 -11.52 -12.63
CA ARG A 194 9.17 -10.66 -13.19
C ARG A 194 10.52 -10.94 -12.55
N LEU A 195 10.57 -11.15 -11.23
CA LEU A 195 11.80 -11.47 -10.52
C LEU A 195 12.47 -12.74 -11.05
N GLU A 196 11.68 -13.80 -11.26
CA GLU A 196 12.19 -15.05 -11.83
C GLU A 196 12.66 -14.88 -13.28
N LYS A 197 11.96 -14.10 -14.11
CA LYS A 197 12.42 -13.76 -15.47
C LYS A 197 13.76 -13.01 -15.45
N VAL A 198 13.91 -12.00 -14.60
CA VAL A 198 15.16 -11.22 -14.48
C VAL A 198 16.31 -12.11 -14.01
N ARG A 199 16.05 -13.03 -13.06
CA ARG A 199 17.05 -14.02 -12.62
C ARG A 199 17.45 -14.98 -13.75
N ALA A 200 16.48 -15.50 -14.49
CA ALA A 200 16.74 -16.38 -15.62
C ALA A 200 17.53 -15.68 -16.73
N GLU A 201 17.17 -14.44 -17.09
CA GLU A 201 17.92 -13.64 -18.07
C GLU A 201 19.35 -13.36 -17.62
N ARG A 202 19.55 -13.04 -16.32
CA ARG A 202 20.89 -12.85 -15.75
C ARG A 202 21.72 -14.12 -15.83
N ASN A 203 21.15 -15.27 -15.46
CA ASN A 203 21.85 -16.56 -15.51
C ASN A 203 22.21 -16.93 -16.95
N ARG A 204 21.27 -16.80 -17.88
CA ARG A 204 21.52 -17.02 -19.32
C ARG A 204 22.65 -16.14 -19.84
N ARG A 205 22.66 -14.83 -19.52
CA ARG A 205 23.76 -13.93 -19.91
C ARG A 205 25.11 -14.34 -19.33
N ARG A 206 25.14 -14.91 -18.12
CA ARG A 206 26.37 -15.43 -17.50
C ARG A 206 26.84 -16.70 -18.22
N GLU A 207 25.93 -17.63 -18.51
CA GLU A 207 26.20 -18.86 -19.25
C GLU A 207 26.67 -18.57 -20.68
N ASP A 208 26.02 -17.65 -21.39
CA ASP A 208 26.42 -17.23 -22.74
C ASP A 208 27.86 -16.68 -22.75
N LYS A 209 28.20 -15.82 -21.77
CA LYS A 209 29.57 -15.29 -21.62
C LYS A 209 30.58 -16.39 -21.33
N ARG A 210 30.23 -17.31 -20.43
CA ARG A 210 31.06 -18.47 -20.09
C ARG A 210 31.31 -19.37 -21.30
N ALA A 211 30.26 -19.70 -22.06
CA ALA A 211 30.38 -20.52 -23.27
C ALA A 211 31.20 -19.83 -24.39
N ILE A 212 31.08 -18.50 -24.53
CA ILE A 212 31.93 -17.72 -25.44
C ILE A 212 33.41 -17.80 -25.00
N ALA A 213 33.70 -17.65 -23.72
CA ALA A 213 35.06 -17.72 -23.18
C ALA A 213 35.66 -19.13 -23.27
N GLU A 214 34.89 -20.18 -22.96
CA GLU A 214 35.28 -21.58 -23.13
C GLU A 214 35.67 -21.87 -24.58
N ARG A 215 34.84 -21.46 -25.54
CA ARG A 215 35.12 -21.60 -26.98
C ARG A 215 36.33 -20.79 -27.44
N ALA A 216 36.63 -19.66 -26.80
CA ALA A 216 37.84 -18.89 -27.05
C ALA A 216 39.11 -19.59 -26.53
N GLY A 217 38.96 -20.60 -25.66
CA GLY A 217 40.04 -21.30 -24.98
C GLY A 217 40.51 -20.60 -23.69
N VAL A 218 39.66 -19.79 -23.06
CA VAL A 218 39.99 -19.19 -21.75
C VAL A 218 40.12 -20.31 -20.71
N PRO A 219 41.19 -20.33 -19.89
CA PRO A 219 41.38 -21.35 -18.85
C PRO A 219 40.20 -21.42 -17.88
N SER A 220 39.84 -22.64 -17.46
CA SER A 220 38.65 -22.91 -16.64
C SER A 220 38.59 -22.11 -15.34
N GLN A 221 39.75 -21.85 -14.72
CA GLN A 221 39.89 -21.08 -13.48
C GLN A 221 39.39 -19.62 -13.59
N TYR A 222 39.21 -19.09 -14.80
CA TYR A 222 38.78 -17.71 -15.03
C TYR A 222 37.34 -17.58 -15.55
N LEU A 223 36.65 -18.69 -15.79
CA LEU A 223 35.34 -18.68 -16.46
C LEU A 223 34.20 -18.04 -15.63
N ASP A 224 34.39 -17.94 -14.32
CA ASP A 224 33.44 -17.28 -13.42
C ASP A 224 33.68 -15.78 -13.24
N ASP A 225 34.83 -15.26 -13.69
CA ASP A 225 35.23 -13.85 -13.57
C ASP A 225 35.66 -13.27 -14.93
N LEU A 226 34.64 -12.96 -15.75
CA LEU A 226 34.81 -12.54 -17.15
C LEU A 226 34.19 -11.17 -17.42
N TRP A 227 34.90 -10.34 -18.17
CA TRP A 227 34.30 -9.20 -18.87
C TRP A 227 34.31 -9.45 -20.37
N VAL A 228 33.11 -9.47 -20.96
CA VAL A 228 32.93 -9.68 -22.40
C VAL A 228 32.29 -8.45 -23.01
N SER A 229 32.91 -7.90 -24.04
CA SER A 229 32.40 -6.76 -24.81
C SER A 229 32.45 -7.07 -26.30
N ARG A 230 31.60 -6.42 -27.10
CA ARG A 230 31.61 -6.54 -28.56
C ARG A 230 31.89 -5.17 -29.16
N ASP A 231 32.84 -5.09 -30.08
CA ASP A 231 33.21 -3.85 -30.74
C ASP A 231 32.32 -3.54 -31.97
N SER A 232 32.46 -2.34 -32.54
CA SER A 232 31.74 -1.92 -33.76
C SER A 232 32.09 -2.77 -34.99
N ASN A 233 33.28 -3.36 -34.99
CA ASN A 233 33.75 -4.31 -36.00
C ASN A 233 33.20 -5.72 -35.76
N GLY A 234 32.31 -5.92 -34.78
CA GLY A 234 31.67 -7.19 -34.45
C GLY A 234 32.60 -8.23 -33.81
N ASN A 235 33.83 -7.87 -33.45
CA ASN A 235 34.71 -8.73 -32.68
C ASN A 235 34.27 -8.76 -31.22
N THR A 236 34.41 -9.93 -30.59
CA THR A 236 34.11 -10.14 -29.18
C THR A 236 35.41 -10.16 -28.39
N ASN A 237 35.58 -9.20 -27.49
CA ASN A 237 36.71 -9.07 -26.59
C ASN A 237 36.37 -9.73 -25.26
N ILE A 238 37.29 -10.54 -24.74
CA ILE A 238 37.13 -11.31 -23.51
C ILE A 238 38.31 -11.00 -22.61
N TYR A 239 38.03 -10.44 -21.44
CA TYR A 239 39.02 -10.02 -20.45
C TYR A 239 38.84 -10.84 -19.17
N PHE A 240 39.95 -11.28 -18.59
CA PHE A 240 39.93 -12.18 -17.44
C PHE A 240 41.22 -12.12 -16.63
N GLY A 241 41.18 -12.53 -15.36
CA GLY A 241 42.39 -12.67 -14.52
C GLY A 241 43.09 -11.37 -14.13
N GLY A 242 42.43 -10.22 -14.30
CA GLY A 242 42.93 -8.92 -13.85
C GLY A 242 42.75 -8.70 -12.34
N VAL A 243 43.58 -7.85 -11.75
CA VAL A 243 43.47 -7.51 -10.32
C VAL A 243 42.18 -6.72 -10.05
N GLY A 244 41.38 -7.22 -9.09
CA GLY A 244 40.14 -6.60 -8.59
C GLY A 244 38.93 -6.71 -9.52
N LYS A 245 39.14 -6.70 -10.84
CA LYS A 245 38.10 -6.87 -11.87
C LYS A 245 38.68 -7.59 -13.09
N PRO A 246 37.85 -8.28 -13.91
CA PRO A 246 38.34 -9.04 -15.06
C PRO A 246 39.22 -8.25 -16.04
N ASN A 247 38.99 -6.95 -16.15
CA ASN A 247 39.73 -6.01 -17.00
C ASN A 247 40.69 -5.09 -16.22
N GLY A 248 41.08 -5.51 -15.02
CA GLY A 248 42.02 -4.78 -14.18
C GLY A 248 43.47 -4.91 -14.66
N PRO A 249 44.43 -4.34 -13.92
CA PRO A 249 45.86 -4.51 -14.21
C PRO A 249 46.24 -5.99 -14.31
N GLY A 250 47.12 -6.32 -15.26
CA GLY A 250 47.59 -7.69 -15.47
C GLY A 250 46.59 -8.64 -16.14
N HIS A 251 45.41 -8.18 -16.55
CA HIS A 251 44.41 -9.06 -17.17
C HIS A 251 44.93 -9.77 -18.44
N GLY A 252 44.41 -10.97 -18.69
CA GLY A 252 44.44 -11.64 -19.98
C GLY A 252 43.35 -11.13 -20.91
N HIS A 253 43.62 -11.13 -22.22
CA HIS A 253 42.73 -10.56 -23.23
C HIS A 253 42.72 -11.44 -24.49
N TYR A 254 41.56 -12.00 -24.78
CA TYR A 254 41.32 -12.80 -25.99
C TYR A 254 40.32 -12.06 -26.90
N VAL A 255 40.49 -12.18 -28.21
CA VAL A 255 39.57 -11.60 -29.20
C VAL A 255 39.10 -12.68 -30.17
N ILE A 256 37.78 -12.78 -30.33
CA ILE A 256 37.12 -13.62 -31.33
C ILE A 256 36.54 -12.72 -32.42
N ASP A 257 36.76 -13.06 -33.69
CA ASP A 257 36.13 -12.36 -34.82
C ASP A 257 34.63 -12.71 -34.98
N ARG A 258 33.98 -12.09 -35.98
CA ARG A 258 32.56 -12.35 -36.30
C ARG A 258 32.26 -13.80 -36.67
N ASN A 259 33.25 -14.54 -37.16
CA ASN A 259 33.13 -15.92 -37.61
C ASN A 259 33.42 -16.92 -36.49
N GLY A 260 33.70 -16.45 -35.27
CA GLY A 260 33.99 -17.32 -34.13
C GLY A 260 35.45 -17.77 -34.06
N ARG A 261 36.34 -17.23 -34.89
CA ARG A 261 37.77 -17.56 -34.88
C ARG A 261 38.52 -16.63 -33.91
N VAL A 262 39.33 -17.22 -33.04
CA VAL A 262 40.20 -16.45 -32.15
C VAL A 262 41.29 -15.77 -32.99
N THR A 263 41.37 -14.45 -32.93
CA THR A 263 42.31 -13.61 -33.70
C THR A 263 43.41 -13.01 -32.83
N TYR A 264 43.24 -12.99 -31.51
CA TYR A 264 44.20 -12.48 -30.54
C TYR A 264 44.13 -13.28 -29.24
N ARG A 265 45.28 -13.60 -28.66
CA ARG A 265 45.40 -14.26 -27.34
C ARG A 265 46.57 -13.69 -26.55
N ARG A 266 46.29 -13.30 -25.32
CA ARG A 266 47.29 -12.91 -24.31
C ARG A 266 46.83 -13.39 -22.94
N ASN A 267 47.63 -14.17 -22.23
CA ASN A 267 47.31 -14.61 -20.88
C ASN A 267 47.54 -13.48 -19.86
N PRO A 268 47.02 -13.63 -18.63
CA PRO A 268 47.31 -12.69 -17.56
C PRO A 268 48.83 -12.52 -17.34
N ASN A 269 49.25 -11.27 -17.12
CA ASN A 269 50.64 -10.84 -16.93
C ASN A 269 51.61 -11.02 -18.12
N GLU A 270 51.13 -11.47 -19.28
CA GLU A 270 51.96 -11.50 -20.50
C GLU A 270 52.06 -10.11 -21.16
N SER A 271 53.21 -9.87 -21.80
CA SER A 271 53.49 -8.62 -22.51
C SER A 271 52.59 -8.44 -23.74
N HIS A 272 52.24 -7.19 -24.02
CA HIS A 272 51.47 -6.84 -25.19
C HIS A 272 52.39 -6.74 -26.43
N GLY A 273 52.02 -7.36 -27.54
CA GLY A 273 52.73 -7.17 -28.81
C GLY A 273 52.15 -7.96 -29.98
N SER A 274 52.78 -7.83 -31.15
CA SER A 274 52.35 -8.45 -32.41
C SER A 274 52.37 -9.98 -32.37
N GLN A 275 53.15 -10.56 -31.46
CA GLN A 275 53.22 -12.00 -31.21
C GLN A 275 51.89 -12.62 -30.75
N ASN A 276 50.97 -11.82 -30.22
CA ASN A 276 49.70 -12.27 -29.65
C ASN A 276 48.59 -12.47 -30.71
N PHE A 277 48.82 -12.12 -31.97
CA PHE A 277 47.85 -12.33 -33.06
C PHE A 277 47.97 -13.75 -33.64
N THR A 278 46.85 -14.45 -33.77
CA THR A 278 46.83 -15.79 -34.37
C THR A 278 46.88 -15.69 -35.90
N SER A 279 47.62 -16.58 -36.53
CA SER A 279 48.21 -16.48 -37.88
C SER A 279 47.28 -16.28 -39.09
N SER A 280 45.95 -16.13 -38.93
CA SER A 280 45.06 -15.72 -40.03
C SER A 280 45.27 -14.29 -40.55
N LYS A 281 46.08 -13.49 -39.85
CA LYS A 281 46.56 -12.18 -40.32
C LYS A 281 48.09 -12.11 -40.46
N ARG A 282 48.81 -13.23 -40.31
CA ARG A 282 50.24 -13.26 -40.65
C ARG A 282 50.43 -13.25 -42.17
N GLU A 283 49.58 -13.96 -42.90
CA GLU A 283 49.71 -14.11 -44.37
C GLU A 283 49.17 -12.93 -45.21
N GLN A 284 48.70 -11.84 -44.60
CA GLN A 284 48.27 -10.64 -45.33
C GLN A 284 48.99 -9.36 -44.87
N ARG A 285 50.06 -9.52 -44.10
CA ARG A 285 50.89 -8.42 -43.59
C ARG A 285 52.40 -8.69 -43.73
N ASP A 286 52.80 -9.26 -44.87
CA ASP A 286 54.12 -8.98 -45.47
C ASP A 286 54.06 -7.72 -46.37
N GLY A 287 53.02 -6.91 -46.21
CA GLY A 287 52.93 -5.55 -46.74
C GLY A 287 52.94 -4.56 -45.57
N ALA A 288 54.05 -3.82 -45.47
CA ALA A 288 54.23 -2.53 -44.81
C ALA A 288 53.15 -2.08 -43.81
N ALA A 289 53.57 -1.85 -42.56
CA ALA A 289 52.86 -0.98 -41.64
C ALA A 289 52.51 0.33 -42.36
N SER A 290 51.22 0.57 -42.61
CA SER A 290 50.71 1.85 -43.08
C SER A 290 50.80 2.85 -41.93
N LEU A 291 52.01 3.36 -41.68
CA LEU A 291 52.24 4.61 -40.97
C LEU A 291 51.71 5.72 -41.87
N TYR A 292 50.65 6.39 -41.44
CA TYR A 292 50.12 7.59 -42.09
C TYR A 292 51.17 8.71 -41.95
N VAL A 293 52.06 8.86 -42.93
CA VAL A 293 52.96 10.02 -43.03
C VAL A 293 52.31 11.05 -43.95
N ARG A 294 51.80 12.15 -43.37
CA ARG A 294 51.25 13.28 -44.14
C ARG A 294 52.45 14.06 -44.74
N ARG A 295 52.69 13.87 -46.05
CA ARG A 295 53.77 14.44 -46.92
C ARG A 295 55.17 13.84 -46.76
N ALA A 296 55.46 12.77 -47.50
CA ALA A 296 56.83 12.48 -47.93
C ALA A 296 57.13 13.28 -49.22
N ARG A 297 58.12 14.19 -49.18
CA ARG A 297 58.68 14.81 -50.39
C ARG A 297 59.61 13.80 -51.06
N THR A 298 59.36 13.50 -52.33
CA THR A 298 60.14 12.57 -53.15
C THR A 298 61.61 12.99 -53.29
N GLY A 299 62.55 12.04 -53.19
CA GLY A 299 63.96 12.21 -53.57
C GLY A 299 65.04 12.16 -52.47
N ARG A 300 64.86 11.42 -51.36
CA ARG A 300 65.90 11.28 -50.31
C ARG A 300 66.13 9.84 -49.85
N SER A 301 67.39 9.51 -49.56
CA SER A 301 67.83 8.20 -49.03
C SER A 301 67.69 8.14 -47.50
N LEU A 302 67.33 6.95 -47.01
CA LEU A 302 67.07 6.66 -45.59
C LEU A 302 68.38 6.47 -44.81
N ARG A 303 68.51 7.06 -43.62
CA ARG A 303 69.70 6.88 -42.76
C ARG A 303 69.50 5.95 -41.56
N GLY A 304 68.26 5.64 -41.17
CA GLY A 304 67.94 4.70 -40.08
C GLY A 304 66.64 4.98 -39.35
N VAL A 305 66.29 4.09 -38.40
CA VAL A 305 65.12 4.15 -37.50
C VAL A 305 65.59 4.10 -36.04
N ASN A 306 64.93 4.83 -35.13
CA ASN A 306 65.18 4.70 -33.68
C ASN A 306 64.28 3.62 -33.03
N GLU A 307 64.51 3.35 -31.74
CA GLU A 307 63.80 2.34 -30.92
C GLU A 307 62.29 2.59 -30.75
N HIS A 308 61.81 3.76 -31.18
CA HIS A 308 60.40 4.15 -31.19
C HIS A 308 59.82 4.30 -32.61
N GLY A 309 60.59 3.95 -33.65
CA GLY A 309 60.09 3.84 -35.03
C GLY A 309 60.10 5.13 -35.89
N GLY A 310 60.82 6.18 -35.48
CA GLY A 310 60.98 7.41 -36.27
C GLY A 310 62.08 7.31 -37.35
N VAL A 311 61.84 7.87 -38.56
CA VAL A 311 62.73 7.79 -39.73
C VAL A 311 63.47 9.11 -39.99
N PHE A 312 64.80 9.08 -40.20
CA PHE A 312 65.62 10.27 -40.48
C PHE A 312 65.95 10.46 -41.98
N TYR A 313 66.01 11.72 -42.45
CA TYR A 313 66.39 12.12 -43.81
C TYR A 313 67.69 12.92 -43.85
N ASP A 314 68.49 12.73 -44.91
CA ASP A 314 69.71 13.52 -45.19
C ASP A 314 69.37 14.86 -45.87
N ARG A 315 69.93 15.99 -45.39
CA ARG A 315 69.95 17.29 -46.09
C ARG A 315 71.41 17.70 -46.25
N ARG A 316 71.86 17.81 -47.50
CA ARG A 316 73.11 18.49 -47.87
C ARG A 316 72.90 19.99 -47.63
N ASP A 317 73.35 20.47 -46.48
CA ASP A 317 73.78 21.84 -46.15
C ASP A 317 73.99 21.84 -44.64
N TYR A 318 75.22 21.50 -44.25
CA TYR A 318 75.64 21.22 -42.88
C TYR A 318 76.45 22.42 -42.37
N THR A 319 75.87 23.18 -41.45
CA THR A 319 76.61 24.01 -40.49
C THR A 319 76.34 23.44 -39.11
N GLU A 320 77.43 23.16 -38.38
CA GLU A 320 77.46 22.45 -37.11
C GLU A 320 76.43 22.99 -36.09
N GLY A 321 75.67 22.08 -35.46
CA GLY A 321 74.98 22.35 -34.20
C GLY A 321 73.47 22.07 -34.14
N GLU A 322 72.75 22.02 -35.26
CA GLU A 322 71.28 21.83 -35.24
C GLU A 322 70.84 20.70 -36.20
N GLY A 323 70.60 19.51 -35.64
CA GLY A 323 70.03 18.38 -36.37
C GLY A 323 68.58 18.62 -36.81
N THR A 324 68.11 17.87 -37.80
CA THR A 324 66.71 17.88 -38.26
C THR A 324 65.75 17.70 -37.08
N LYS A 325 65.03 18.77 -36.71
CA LYS A 325 63.97 18.73 -35.70
C LYS A 325 62.76 17.99 -36.29
N LEU A 326 62.37 16.87 -35.68
CA LEU A 326 61.10 16.22 -35.99
C LEU A 326 60.06 16.76 -35.00
N HIS A 327 59.12 17.56 -35.47
CA HIS A 327 58.00 18.00 -34.63
C HIS A 327 57.01 16.85 -34.46
N VAL A 328 56.88 16.35 -33.24
CA VAL A 328 55.99 15.26 -32.85
C VAL A 328 54.81 15.84 -32.10
N THR A 329 53.59 15.44 -32.45
CA THR A 329 52.37 15.82 -31.72
C THR A 329 51.59 14.56 -31.36
N GLU A 330 51.34 14.35 -30.07
CA GLU A 330 50.53 13.26 -29.54
C GLU A 330 49.22 13.83 -28.98
N TYR A 331 48.10 13.21 -29.37
CA TYR A 331 46.75 13.67 -29.02
C TYR A 331 46.15 12.80 -27.93
N TYR A 332 45.58 13.45 -26.92
CA TYR A 332 44.76 12.86 -25.86
C TYR A 332 43.32 13.39 -25.97
N ASP A 333 42.40 12.80 -25.21
CA ASP A 333 41.00 13.23 -25.25
C ASP A 333 40.86 14.65 -24.68
N GLY A 334 40.70 15.64 -25.56
CA GLY A 334 40.56 17.06 -25.21
C GLY A 334 41.87 17.87 -25.15
N SER A 335 43.05 17.28 -25.35
CA SER A 335 44.34 17.99 -25.31
C SER A 335 45.39 17.35 -26.22
N HIS A 336 46.52 18.02 -26.44
CA HIS A 336 47.70 17.42 -27.08
C HIS A 336 48.99 17.91 -26.46
N VAL A 337 50.06 17.14 -26.65
CA VAL A 337 51.43 17.53 -26.35
C VAL A 337 52.25 17.52 -27.63
N SER A 338 53.07 18.54 -27.81
CA SER A 338 53.97 18.66 -28.95
C SER A 338 55.40 18.86 -28.47
N TRP A 339 56.36 18.27 -29.17
CA TRP A 339 57.79 18.44 -28.88
C TRP A 339 58.63 18.29 -30.14
N ASP A 340 59.83 18.85 -30.09
CA ASP A 340 60.84 18.69 -31.12
C ASP A 340 61.79 17.56 -30.71
N ALA A 341 61.70 16.43 -31.42
CA ALA A 341 62.63 15.32 -31.23
C ALA A 341 63.95 15.64 -31.95
N THR A 342 65.03 15.74 -31.18
CA THR A 342 66.39 15.96 -31.69
C THR A 342 67.29 14.76 -31.40
N PRO A 343 68.46 14.64 -32.05
CA PRO A 343 69.45 13.61 -31.71
C PRO A 343 69.96 13.68 -30.25
N SER A 344 69.76 14.81 -29.56
CA SER A 344 70.24 15.07 -28.19
C SER A 344 69.16 14.90 -27.12
N GLY A 345 67.94 14.54 -27.52
CA GLY A 345 66.76 14.44 -26.64
C GLY A 345 65.60 15.32 -27.12
N ASP A 346 64.47 15.19 -26.43
CA ASP A 346 63.26 15.96 -26.72
C ASP A 346 63.36 17.37 -26.13
N VAL A 347 63.08 18.38 -26.97
CA VAL A 347 63.12 19.79 -26.59
C VAL A 347 61.81 20.49 -26.98
N ASP A 348 61.58 21.70 -26.48
CA ASP A 348 60.40 22.52 -26.81
C ASP A 348 59.04 21.83 -26.55
N ILE A 349 58.98 21.02 -25.50
CA ILE A 349 57.77 20.30 -25.07
C ILE A 349 56.72 21.30 -24.58
N HIS A 350 55.53 21.28 -25.17
CA HIS A 350 54.41 22.11 -24.73
C HIS A 350 53.07 21.38 -24.86
N TRP A 351 52.20 21.66 -23.91
CA TRP A 351 50.82 21.15 -23.88
C TRP A 351 49.87 22.16 -24.50
N THR A 352 48.75 21.67 -25.04
CA THR A 352 47.61 22.50 -25.43
C THR A 352 46.32 21.80 -25.07
N ASP A 353 45.56 22.38 -24.16
CA ASP A 353 44.20 21.97 -23.82
C ASP A 353 43.19 22.64 -24.77
N HIS A 354 42.31 21.85 -25.38
CA HIS A 354 41.25 22.32 -26.28
C HIS A 354 39.93 22.59 -25.57
N SER A 355 39.81 22.27 -24.28
CA SER A 355 38.63 22.53 -23.45
C SER A 355 38.57 23.96 -22.90
N VAL A 356 39.67 24.71 -22.99
CA VAL A 356 39.80 26.10 -22.51
C VAL A 356 39.98 27.09 -23.66
N ASN A 357 39.62 28.35 -23.42
CA ASN A 357 39.69 29.39 -24.45
C ASN A 357 41.13 29.67 -24.91
N PRO A 358 41.36 30.06 -26.18
CA PRO A 358 42.70 30.17 -26.76
C PRO A 358 43.70 31.11 -26.05
N GLY A 359 43.21 32.07 -25.27
CA GLY A 359 44.02 33.03 -24.51
C GLY A 359 44.11 32.75 -23.01
N ASP A 360 43.58 31.62 -22.54
CA ASP A 360 43.64 31.25 -21.14
C ASP A 360 45.07 30.81 -20.76
N PRO A 361 45.71 31.42 -19.74
CA PRO A 361 47.06 31.05 -19.31
C PRO A 361 47.17 29.58 -18.88
N VAL A 362 46.08 28.91 -18.48
CA VAL A 362 46.14 27.48 -18.12
C VAL A 362 46.15 26.54 -19.33
N ARG A 363 45.90 27.06 -20.55
CA ARG A 363 45.81 26.27 -21.79
C ARG A 363 47.06 25.47 -22.11
N HIS A 364 48.22 25.99 -21.70
CA HIS A 364 49.52 25.37 -21.98
C HIS A 364 50.10 24.62 -20.80
N VAL A 365 49.30 24.42 -19.75
CA VAL A 365 49.75 23.77 -18.53
C VAL A 365 49.44 22.26 -18.62
N PRO A 366 50.42 21.38 -18.35
CA PRO A 366 50.20 19.94 -18.39
C PRO A 366 49.09 19.49 -17.43
N PRO A 367 48.29 18.46 -17.81
CA PRO A 367 47.26 17.91 -16.96
C PRO A 367 47.89 17.27 -15.70
N PRO A 368 47.16 17.20 -14.56
CA PRO A 368 47.73 16.81 -13.26
C PRO A 368 48.41 15.43 -13.23
N ASP A 369 47.96 14.52 -14.07
CA ASP A 369 48.49 13.17 -14.26
C ASP A 369 49.77 13.10 -15.12
N ALA A 370 50.09 14.17 -15.84
CA ALA A 370 51.34 14.35 -16.58
C ALA A 370 52.42 15.13 -15.79
N ARG A 371 52.08 15.63 -14.59
CA ARG A 371 53.03 16.36 -13.73
C ARG A 371 53.72 15.40 -12.76
N PHE A 372 54.82 14.78 -13.21
CA PHE A 372 55.68 13.98 -12.33
C PHE A 372 57.12 14.52 -12.34
N GLY A 373 57.57 15.06 -11.20
CA GLY A 373 58.99 15.14 -10.83
C GLY A 373 59.71 16.48 -11.00
N GLY A 374 59.44 17.44 -10.11
CA GLY A 374 60.31 18.61 -9.88
C GLY A 374 59.95 19.29 -8.56
N LYS A 375 60.79 19.15 -7.53
CA LYS A 375 60.82 20.06 -6.38
C LYS A 375 61.26 21.45 -6.87
N GLU A 376 60.83 22.51 -6.17
CA GLU A 376 61.23 23.92 -6.28
C GLU A 376 62.18 24.33 -7.42
#